data_AF-A0A397TVF5-F1
#
_entry.id   AF-A0A397TVF5-F1
#
_cell.length_a   1.000
_cell.length_b   1.000
_cell.length_c   1.000
_cell.angle_alpha   90.00
_cell.angle_beta   90.00
_cell.angle_gamma   90.00
#
_symmetry.space_group_name_H-M   'P 1'
#
loop_
_entity.id
_entity.type
_entity.pdbx_description
1 polymer ?
#
loop_
_entity_poly.entity_id
_entity_poly.type
_entity_poly.pdbx_seq_one_letter_code
_entity_poly.pdbx_strand_id
1 'polypeptide(L)'
;MSDQELETPEKVLNLLTDRMINLNGPTFRKLIRNGYKHVSDLSNYSEISEHIDYGCSDHTAFLFNIWKPAVIPPSEILQNRPDIYHKYLITVESCQNLFG
;
A
#
# COMPACT_ATOMS: atom_id res chain seq x y z
N MET A 1 33.09 -17.92 9.71
CA MET A 1 31.88 -18.64 9.26
C MET A 1 30.94 -17.57 8.74
N SER A 2 30.53 -17.70 7.47
CA SER A 2 29.79 -16.65 6.76
C SER A 2 28.31 -16.78 7.08
N ASP A 3 27.85 -15.98 8.03
CA ASP A 3 26.42 -15.74 8.22
C ASP A 3 25.99 -14.75 7.14
N GLN A 4 25.77 -15.26 5.93
CA GLN A 4 24.86 -14.61 5.00
C GLN A 4 23.48 -14.72 5.64
N GLU A 5 23.15 -13.77 6.52
CA GLU A 5 21.76 -13.41 6.76
C GLU A 5 21.17 -13.18 5.37
N LEU A 6 20.41 -14.15 4.89
CA LEU A 6 19.65 -14.03 3.68
C LEU A 6 18.59 -12.98 4.01
N GLU A 7 18.93 -11.69 3.92
CA GLU A 7 17.99 -10.60 4.14
C GLU A 7 16.78 -10.91 3.27
N THR A 8 15.69 -11.29 3.92
CA THR A 8 14.45 -11.58 3.21
C THR A 8 14.13 -10.34 2.40
N PRO A 9 13.93 -10.45 1.08
CA PRO A 9 13.68 -9.29 0.26
C PRO A 9 12.54 -8.48 0.87
N GLU A 10 12.79 -7.21 1.11
CA GLU A 10 11.78 -6.30 1.63
C GLU A 10 10.52 -6.42 0.77
N LYS A 11 9.34 -6.47 1.39
CA LYS A 11 8.09 -6.68 0.68
C LYS A 11 7.21 -5.46 0.77
N VAL A 12 6.54 -5.17 -0.33
CA VAL A 12 5.56 -4.08 -0.44
C VAL A 12 4.18 -4.66 -0.74
N LEU A 13 3.15 -4.04 -0.19
CA LEU A 13 1.76 -4.41 -0.44
C LEU A 13 1.32 -3.89 -1.81
N ASN A 14 0.87 -4.78 -2.70
CA ASN A 14 0.19 -4.37 -3.92
C ASN A 14 -1.31 -4.21 -3.66
N LEU A 15 -1.80 -2.96 -3.59
CA LEU A 15 -3.20 -2.65 -3.27
C LEU A 15 -4.19 -3.22 -4.29
N LEU A 16 -3.78 -3.41 -5.55
CA LEU A 16 -4.65 -3.96 -6.59
C LEU A 16 -5.00 -5.42 -6.33
N THR A 17 -4.05 -6.18 -5.78
CA THR A 17 -4.16 -7.65 -5.63
C THR A 17 -4.22 -8.10 -4.19
N ASP A 18 -4.04 -7.18 -3.23
CA ASP A 18 -3.89 -7.46 -1.80
C ASP A 18 -2.82 -8.51 -1.48
N ARG A 19 -1.68 -8.43 -2.19
CA ARG A 19 -0.56 -9.37 -2.04
C ARG A 19 0.73 -8.63 -1.75
N MET A 20 1.54 -9.20 -0.87
CA MET A 20 2.92 -8.78 -0.66
C MET A 20 3.77 -9.23 -1.84
N ILE A 21 4.49 -8.29 -2.46
CA ILE A 21 5.45 -8.55 -3.55
C ILE A 21 6.84 -8.11 -3.13
N ASN A 22 7.87 -8.71 -3.71
CA ASN A 22 9.24 -8.31 -3.42
C ASN A 22 9.50 -6.89 -3.96
N LEU A 23 9.96 -6.00 -3.09
CA LEU A 23 10.51 -4.70 -3.46
C LEU A 23 11.62 -4.92 -4.49
N ASN A 24 11.66 -4.07 -5.52
CA ASN A 24 12.61 -4.18 -6.63
C ASN A 24 12.55 -5.51 -7.41
N GLY A 25 11.56 -6.39 -7.16
CA GLY A 25 11.35 -7.61 -7.94
C GLY A 25 10.74 -7.34 -9.32
N PRO A 26 10.64 -8.35 -10.21
CA PRO A 26 10.10 -8.20 -11.56
C PRO A 26 8.69 -7.58 -11.59
N THR A 27 7.81 -8.04 -10.69
CA THR A 27 6.44 -7.50 -10.55
C THR A 27 6.46 -6.04 -10.13
N PHE A 28 7.24 -5.68 -9.10
CA PHE A 28 7.38 -4.31 -8.64
C PHE A 28 7.86 -3.39 -9.78
N ARG A 29 8.95 -3.75 -10.46
CA ARG A 29 9.50 -2.95 -11.56
C ARG A 29 8.48 -2.77 -12.69
N LYS A 30 7.68 -3.79 -12.99
CA LYS A 30 6.60 -3.70 -13.99
C LYS A 30 5.51 -2.72 -13.55
N LEU A 31 5.09 -2.75 -12.29
CA LEU A 31 4.10 -1.81 -11.76
C LEU A 31 4.61 -0.37 -11.81
N ILE A 32 5.84 -0.11 -11.38
CA ILE A 32 6.44 1.24 -11.45
C ILE A 32 6.52 1.75 -12.89
N ARG A 33 6.93 0.89 -13.84
CA ARG A 33 6.93 1.24 -15.29
C ARG A 33 5.53 1.55 -15.84
N ASN A 34 4.49 0.97 -15.25
CA ASN A 34 3.10 1.20 -15.61
C ASN A 34 2.46 2.35 -14.82
N GLY A 35 3.27 3.21 -14.18
CA GLY A 35 2.81 4.42 -13.51
C GLY A 35 2.33 4.24 -12.07
N TYR A 36 2.41 3.03 -11.50
CA TYR A 36 2.09 2.83 -10.08
C TYR A 36 3.15 3.53 -9.21
N LYS A 37 2.76 3.98 -8.02
CA LYS A 37 3.63 4.72 -7.10
C LYS A 37 3.94 3.90 -5.87
N HIS A 38 5.21 3.82 -5.52
CA HIS A 38 5.66 3.23 -4.28
C HIS A 38 5.61 4.27 -3.16
N VAL A 39 5.06 3.90 -2.01
CA VAL A 39 5.06 4.68 -0.78
C VAL A 39 5.66 3.84 0.34
N SER A 40 6.46 4.45 1.20
CA SER A 40 7.07 3.77 2.35
C SER A 40 6.07 3.54 3.48
N ASP A 41 5.02 4.34 3.54
CA ASP A 41 3.98 4.27 4.57
C ASP A 41 2.64 4.71 3.98
N LEU A 42 1.67 3.80 3.95
CA LEU A 42 0.33 4.03 3.40
C LEU A 42 -0.53 4.89 4.33
N SER A 43 -0.21 4.96 5.63
CA SER A 43 -1.00 5.74 6.60
C SER A 43 -1.02 7.24 6.29
N ASN A 44 0.04 7.75 5.66
CA ASN A 44 0.12 9.15 5.19
C ASN A 44 -0.96 9.51 4.15
N TYR A 45 -1.58 8.51 3.53
CA TYR A 45 -2.60 8.68 2.50
C TYR A 45 -3.98 8.23 2.97
N SER A 46 -4.09 7.81 4.22
CA SER A 46 -5.28 7.16 4.76
C SER A 46 -6.04 8.08 5.72
N GLU A 47 -7.36 8.12 5.61
CA GLU A 47 -8.29 8.93 6.40
C GLU A 47 -8.74 8.18 7.67
N ILE A 48 -7.75 7.60 8.35
CA ILE A 48 -7.92 6.72 9.53
C ILE A 48 -8.66 7.39 10.68
N SER A 49 -8.36 8.67 10.93
CA SER A 49 -8.88 9.40 12.09
C SER A 49 -10.40 9.54 12.08
N GLU A 50 -11.03 9.42 10.92
CA GLU A 50 -12.48 9.57 10.76
C GLU A 50 -13.23 8.24 10.90
N HIS A 51 -12.53 7.09 10.82
CA HIS A 51 -13.16 5.79 10.59
C HIS A 51 -12.76 4.70 11.60
N ILE A 52 -11.77 4.94 12.47
CA ILE A 52 -11.28 3.94 13.42
C ILE A 52 -11.66 4.27 14.87
N ASP A 53 -12.42 3.36 15.49
CA ASP A 53 -12.48 3.21 16.94
C ASP A 53 -11.27 2.40 17.40
N TYR A 54 -10.31 3.06 18.06
CA TYR A 54 -9.06 2.45 18.54
C TYR A 54 -9.27 1.38 19.62
N GLY A 55 -10.48 1.25 20.17
CA GLY A 55 -10.85 0.19 21.13
C GLY A 55 -11.32 -1.12 20.49
N CYS A 56 -11.51 -1.18 19.17
CA CYS A 56 -12.03 -2.35 18.47
C CYS A 56 -10.89 -3.26 17.95
N SER A 57 -10.90 -4.53 18.37
CA SER A 57 -9.88 -5.52 17.98
C SER A 57 -9.77 -5.75 16.47
N ASP A 58 -10.87 -5.59 15.74
CA ASP A 58 -10.92 -5.80 14.30
C ASP A 58 -10.18 -4.69 13.52
N HIS A 59 -10.07 -3.49 14.11
CA HIS A 59 -9.31 -2.40 13.52
C HIS A 59 -7.80 -2.59 13.66
N THR A 60 -7.33 -3.39 14.62
CA THR A 60 -5.90 -3.67 14.82
C THR A 60 -5.27 -4.32 13.58
N ALA A 61 -5.94 -5.30 12.98
CA ALA A 61 -5.46 -5.97 11.76
C ALA A 61 -5.43 -5.03 10.55
N PHE A 62 -6.38 -4.11 10.47
CA PHE A 62 -6.39 -3.05 9.47
C PHE A 62 -5.21 -2.08 9.66
N LEU A 63 -4.96 -1.63 10.90
CA LEU A 63 -3.85 -0.74 11.26
C LEU A 63 -2.49 -1.36 10.86
N PHE A 64 -2.33 -2.67 11.00
CA PHE A 64 -1.13 -3.36 10.52
C PHE A 64 -0.94 -3.31 9.01
N ASN A 65 -2.00 -3.16 8.22
CA ASN A 65 -1.90 -3.14 6.76
C ASN A 65 -1.58 -1.74 6.20
N ILE A 66 -2.05 -0.68 6.85
CA ILE A 66 -1.76 0.71 6.45
C ILE A 66 -0.35 1.18 6.87
N TRP A 67 0.29 0.55 7.86
CA TRP A 67 1.66 0.89 8.28
C TRP A 67 2.74 0.19 7.45
N LYS A 68 2.35 -0.44 6.32
CA LYS A 68 3.27 -1.14 5.44
C LYS A 68 3.61 -0.29 4.21
N PRO A 69 4.83 -0.45 3.67
CA PRO A 69 5.15 0.01 2.33
C PRO A 69 4.15 -0.56 1.32
N ALA A 70 3.71 0.26 0.37
CA ALA A 70 2.67 -0.11 -0.58
C ALA A 70 2.97 0.41 -1.99
N VAL A 71 2.34 -0.24 -2.97
CA VAL A 71 2.31 0.19 -4.36
C VAL A 71 0.88 0.58 -4.71
N ILE A 72 0.69 1.87 -4.93
CA ILE A 72 -0.59 2.52 -5.18
C ILE A 72 -0.86 2.57 -6.69
N PRO A 73 -2.03 2.10 -7.16
CA PRO A 73 -2.43 2.23 -8.55
C PRO A 73 -2.58 3.69 -9.01
N PRO A 74 -2.37 3.98 -10.29
CA PRO A 74 -2.72 5.27 -10.89
C PRO A 74 -4.14 5.74 -10.54
N SER A 75 -4.34 7.05 -10.52
CA SER A 75 -5.62 7.66 -10.15
C SER A 75 -6.78 7.16 -11.03
N GLU A 76 -6.54 6.91 -12.32
CA GLU A 76 -7.53 6.37 -13.25
C GLU A 76 -7.99 4.96 -12.87
N ILE A 77 -7.09 4.15 -12.29
CA ILE A 77 -7.43 2.82 -11.78
C ILE A 77 -8.17 2.94 -10.45
N LEU A 78 -7.69 3.79 -9.54
CA LEU A 78 -8.30 4.01 -8.23
C LEU A 78 -9.73 4.55 -8.33
N GLN A 79 -10.00 5.50 -9.24
CA GLN A 79 -11.33 6.05 -9.48
C GLN A 79 -12.36 4.96 -9.83
N ASN A 80 -11.92 3.88 -10.49
CA ASN A 80 -12.77 2.76 -10.90
C ASN A 80 -12.76 1.59 -9.92
N ARG A 81 -12.11 1.71 -8.75
CA ARG A 81 -11.91 0.64 -7.78
C ARG A 81 -12.26 1.07 -6.35
N PRO A 82 -13.55 1.33 -6.07
CA PRO A 82 -14.03 1.66 -4.72
C PRO A 82 -13.68 0.61 -3.67
N ASP A 83 -13.62 -0.66 -4.07
CA ASP A 83 -13.22 -1.77 -3.21
C ASP A 83 -11.80 -1.60 -2.65
N ILE A 84 -10.88 -0.94 -3.37
CA ILE A 84 -9.52 -0.69 -2.90
C ILE A 84 -9.52 0.45 -1.90
N TYR A 85 -10.05 1.61 -2.27
CA TYR A 85 -9.91 2.80 -1.44
C TYR A 85 -10.77 2.74 -0.17
N HIS A 86 -11.92 2.04 -0.18
CA HIS A 86 -12.65 1.71 1.04
C HIS A 86 -11.91 0.71 1.92
N LYS A 87 -11.26 -0.30 1.32
CA LYS A 87 -10.56 -1.34 2.09
C LYS A 87 -9.33 -0.82 2.82
N TYR A 88 -8.65 0.19 2.30
CA TYR A 88 -7.46 0.78 2.91
C TYR A 88 -7.71 2.18 3.47
N LEU A 89 -8.97 2.64 3.45
CA LEU A 89 -9.38 3.99 3.86
C LEU A 89 -8.48 5.08 3.26
N ILE A 90 -8.13 4.95 1.99
CA ILE A 90 -7.43 6.00 1.24
C ILE A 90 -8.43 6.72 0.35
N THR A 91 -8.10 7.88 -0.19
CA THR A 91 -8.94 8.56 -1.19
C THR A 91 -8.18 8.80 -2.48
N VAL A 92 -8.94 8.97 -3.57
CA VAL A 92 -8.34 9.38 -4.84
C VAL A 92 -7.64 10.72 -4.66
N GLU A 93 -8.25 11.64 -3.91
CA GLU A 93 -7.68 12.96 -3.60
C GLU A 93 -6.39 12.88 -2.78
N SER A 94 -6.35 12.09 -1.70
CA SER A 94 -5.13 11.92 -0.91
C SER A 94 -3.97 11.38 -1.75
N CYS A 95 -4.29 10.50 -2.71
CA CYS A 95 -3.30 9.88 -3.60
C CYS A 95 -2.96 10.72 -4.83
N GLN A 96 -3.76 11.73 -5.22
CA GLN A 96 -3.53 12.51 -6.46
C GLN A 96 -2.15 13.19 -6.47
N ASN A 97 -1.70 13.68 -5.32
CA ASN A 97 -0.40 14.35 -5.17
C ASN A 97 0.80 13.43 -5.49
N LEU A 98 0.62 12.11 -5.52
CA LEU A 98 1.68 11.16 -5.92
C LEU A 98 1.93 11.13 -7.44
N PHE A 99 0.97 11.60 -8.21
CA PHE A 99 0.95 11.50 -9.68
C PHE A 99 1.05 12.86 -10.37
N GLY A 100 1.18 13.95 -9.61
CA GLY A 100 1.42 15.32 -10.09
C GLY A 100 2.81 15.55 -10.67
#